data_AF-A0A965MC10-F1
#
_entry.id   AF-A0A965MC10-F1
#
_cell.length_a   1.000
_cell.length_b   1.000
_cell.length_c   1.000
_cell.angle_alpha   90.00
_cell.angle_beta   90.00
_cell.angle_gamma   90.00
#
_symmetry.space_group_name_H-M   'P 1'
#
loop_
_entity.id
_entity.type
_entity.pdbx_description
1 polymer ?
#
loop_
_entity_poly.entity_id
_entity_poly.type
_entity_poly.pdbx_seq_one_letter_code
_entity_poly.pdbx_strand_id
1 'polypeptide(L)'
;MKNPIPKFVSAMAVLLGGIDLFRGFMHTVILPYSATHIACLDLSGPTASDLLRLLGLFGISNFITGATLILTGLYARPIALALLGLIPAFYGLGLLAIHVAMNPYPPSTAQWGGRPFMVVNLSLYVLTFLAGLLALRQRKTKP
;
A
#
# COMPACT_ATOMS: atom_id res chain seq x y z
N MET A 1 -6.45 -17.63 24.82
CA MET A 1 -5.12 -17.88 24.20
C MET A 1 -4.34 -16.55 24.14
N LYS A 2 -3.15 -16.47 24.77
CA LYS A 2 -2.28 -15.28 24.62
C LYS A 2 -1.83 -15.20 23.16
N ASN A 3 -2.31 -14.22 22.41
CA ASN A 3 -1.92 -14.04 21.01
C ASN A 3 -0.42 -13.70 20.96
N PRO A 4 0.43 -14.56 20.36
CA PRO A 4 1.88 -14.42 20.44
C PRO A 4 2.40 -13.20 19.66
N ILE A 5 1.59 -12.68 18.74
CA ILE A 5 1.90 -11.53 17.90
C ILE A 5 1.93 -10.24 18.74
N PRO A 6 3.00 -9.43 18.64
CA PRO A 6 3.12 -8.16 19.36
C PRO A 6 1.96 -7.19 19.09
N LYS A 7 1.60 -6.38 20.09
CA LYS A 7 0.54 -5.37 19.95
C LYS A 7 0.89 -4.26 18.94
N PHE A 8 2.17 -3.94 18.75
CA PHE A 8 2.57 -2.91 17.78
C PHE A 8 2.18 -3.30 16.33
N VAL A 9 2.12 -4.59 16.00
CA VAL A 9 1.67 -5.06 14.68
C VAL A 9 0.23 -4.64 14.41
N SER A 10 -0.63 -4.76 15.42
CA SER A 10 -2.02 -4.32 15.37
C SER A 10 -2.11 -2.80 15.18
N ALA A 11 -1.37 -2.04 15.99
CA ALA A 11 -1.36 -0.57 15.90
C ALA A 11 -0.88 -0.08 14.54
N MET A 12 0.20 -0.67 14.01
CA MET A 12 0.74 -0.31 12.69
C MET A 12 -0.20 -0.73 11.57
N ALA A 13 -0.82 -1.90 11.63
CA ALA A 13 -1.82 -2.30 10.62
C ALA A 13 -3.02 -1.33 10.60
N VAL A 14 -3.53 -0.92 11.77
CA VAL A 14 -4.61 0.07 11.84
C VAL A 14 -4.17 1.43 11.30
N LEU A 15 -2.98 1.89 11.65
CA LEU A 15 -2.42 3.15 11.15
C LEU A 15 -2.26 3.15 9.62
N LEU A 16 -1.59 2.13 9.08
CA LEU A 16 -1.38 1.97 7.64
C LEU A 16 -2.70 1.79 6.90
N GLY A 17 -3.66 1.09 7.52
CA GLY A 17 -5.01 0.98 6.98
C GLY A 17 -5.72 2.33 6.92
N GLY A 18 -5.56 3.18 7.94
CA GLY A 18 -6.07 4.56 7.92
C GLY A 18 -5.43 5.42 6.83
N ILE A 19 -4.12 5.27 6.62
CA ILE A 19 -3.42 5.92 5.49
C ILE A 19 -4.01 5.46 4.15
N ASP A 20 -4.29 4.17 3.99
CA ASP A 20 -4.89 3.64 2.76
C ASP A 20 -6.35 4.09 2.58
N LEU A 21 -7.15 4.24 3.64
CA LEU A 21 -8.47 4.88 3.53
C LEU A 21 -8.36 6.34 3.07
N PHE A 22 -7.42 7.10 3.62
CA PHE A 22 -7.17 8.47 3.19
C PHE A 22 -6.75 8.54 1.72
N ARG A 23 -5.86 7.64 1.28
CA ARG A 23 -5.49 7.52 -0.15
C ARG A 23 -6.69 7.14 -1.01
N GLY A 24 -7.53 6.22 -0.56
CA GLY A 24 -8.76 5.85 -1.25
C GLY A 24 -9.66 7.05 -1.47
N PHE A 25 -9.84 7.88 -0.45
CA PHE A 25 -10.58 9.14 -0.54
C PHE A 25 -9.95 10.12 -1.54
N MET A 26 -8.64 10.36 -1.45
CA MET A 26 -7.92 11.24 -2.38
C MET A 26 -8.02 10.77 -3.84
N HIS A 27 -7.91 9.46 -4.07
CA HIS A 27 -7.94 8.85 -5.40
C HIS A 27 -9.35 8.59 -5.94
N THR A 28 -10.42 8.89 -5.20
CA THR A 28 -11.81 8.67 -5.69
C THR A 28 -12.67 9.91 -5.59
N VAL A 29 -12.69 10.58 -4.42
CA VAL A 29 -13.55 11.72 -4.14
C VAL A 29 -12.91 13.03 -4.61
N ILE A 30 -11.61 13.20 -4.36
CA ILE A 30 -10.85 14.39 -4.78
C ILE A 30 -9.86 14.06 -5.90
N LEU A 31 -10.30 13.16 -6.79
CA LEU A 31 -9.47 12.51 -7.81
C LEU A 31 -8.73 13.52 -8.72
N PRO A 32 -9.36 14.56 -9.31
CA PRO A 32 -8.65 15.49 -10.20
C PRO A 32 -7.52 16.25 -9.50
N TYR A 33 -7.73 16.66 -8.24
CA TYR A 33 -6.71 17.34 -7.45
C TYR A 33 -5.55 16.39 -7.13
N SER A 34 -5.87 15.17 -6.67
CA SER A 34 -4.86 14.17 -6.37
C SER A 34 -4.04 13.79 -7.61
N ALA A 35 -4.68 13.69 -8.77
CA ALA A 35 -4.00 13.38 -10.03
C ALA A 35 -2.97 14.46 -10.41
N THR A 36 -3.36 15.73 -10.32
CA THR A 36 -2.54 16.86 -10.82
C THR A 36 -1.52 17.37 -9.81
N HIS A 37 -1.85 17.40 -8.52
CA HIS A 37 -1.01 18.04 -7.50
C HIS A 37 -0.21 17.05 -6.64
N ILE A 38 -0.66 15.79 -6.54
CA ILE A 38 0.01 14.77 -5.73
C ILE A 38 0.72 13.76 -6.63
N ALA A 39 0.00 13.19 -7.60
CA ALA A 39 0.58 12.25 -8.55
C ALA A 39 1.33 12.95 -9.70
N CYS A 40 1.15 14.27 -9.87
CA CYS A 40 1.76 15.09 -10.93
C CYS A 40 1.53 14.51 -12.33
N LEU A 41 0.31 14.03 -12.59
CA LEU A 41 -0.12 13.53 -13.90
C LEU A 41 -0.47 14.71 -14.81
N ASP A 42 -0.02 14.64 -16.06
CA ASP A 42 -0.46 15.55 -17.12
C ASP A 42 -1.83 15.09 -17.65
N LEU A 43 -2.83 15.95 -17.46
CA LEU A 43 -4.21 15.73 -17.90
C LEU A 43 -4.58 16.59 -19.11
N SER A 44 -3.62 17.25 -19.77
CA SER A 44 -3.86 18.05 -20.97
C SER A 44 -3.99 17.21 -22.25
N GLY A 45 -3.47 15.99 -22.23
CA GLY A 45 -3.47 15.08 -23.38
C GLY A 45 -4.72 14.23 -23.54
N PRO A 46 -4.84 13.50 -24.66
CA PRO A 46 -6.01 12.67 -24.99
C PRO A 46 -6.23 11.49 -24.03
N THR A 47 -5.23 11.11 -23.24
CA THR A 47 -5.28 9.99 -22.28
C THR A 47 -5.77 10.40 -20.88
N ALA A 48 -6.12 11.67 -20.67
CA ALA A 48 -6.50 12.19 -19.35
C ALA A 48 -7.63 11.39 -18.67
N SER A 49 -8.67 11.04 -19.43
CA SER A 49 -9.79 10.25 -18.92
C SER A 49 -9.36 8.85 -18.46
N ASP A 50 -8.48 8.18 -19.22
CA ASP A 50 -7.99 6.85 -18.87
C ASP A 50 -7.08 6.89 -17.64
N LEU A 51 -6.23 7.91 -17.53
CA LEU A 51 -5.38 8.14 -16.35
C LEU A 51 -6.21 8.36 -15.09
N LEU A 52 -7.25 9.20 -15.17
CA LEU A 52 -8.17 9.42 -14.06
C LEU A 52 -8.93 8.14 -13.70
N ARG A 53 -9.39 7.37 -14.69
CA ARG A 53 -10.08 6.10 -14.45
C ARG A 53 -9.18 5.08 -13.76
N LEU A 54 -7.94 4.94 -14.21
CA LEU A 54 -6.96 4.02 -13.60
C LEU A 54 -6.62 4.44 -12.17
N LEU A 55 -6.40 5.74 -11.93
CA LEU A 55 -6.15 6.25 -10.57
C LEU A 55 -7.39 6.07 -9.67
N GLY A 56 -8.59 6.28 -10.21
CA GLY A 56 -9.88 6.00 -9.56
C GLY A 56 -10.01 4.55 -9.10
N LEU A 57 -9.75 3.60 -10.01
CA LEU A 57 -9.77 2.17 -9.70
C LEU A 57 -8.73 1.80 -8.63
N PHE A 58 -7.55 2.42 -8.69
CA PHE A 58 -6.53 2.26 -7.65
C PHE A 58 -6.99 2.82 -6.30
N GLY A 59 -7.74 3.92 -6.28
CA GLY A 59 -8.37 4.45 -5.08
C GLY A 59 -9.38 3.49 -4.44
N ILE A 60 -10.19 2.81 -5.25
CA ILE A 60 -11.13 1.79 -4.74
C ILE A 60 -10.37 0.65 -4.04
N SER A 61 -9.26 0.18 -4.62
CA SER A 61 -8.45 -0.87 -3.98
C SER A 61 -7.76 -0.39 -2.70
N ASN A 62 -7.45 0.92 -2.58
CA ASN A 62 -6.97 1.51 -1.35
C ASN A 62 -8.03 1.46 -0.22
N PHE A 63 -9.31 1.72 -0.52
CA PHE A 63 -10.37 1.56 0.50
C PHE A 63 -10.47 0.12 1.00
N ILE A 64 -10.45 -0.86 0.09
CA ILE A 64 -10.55 -2.28 0.43
C ILE A 64 -9.35 -2.70 1.29
N THR A 65 -8.15 -2.31 0.88
CA THR A 65 -6.91 -2.64 1.62
C THR A 65 -6.91 -1.96 2.99
N GLY A 66 -7.31 -0.69 3.06
CA GLY A 66 -7.41 0.06 4.30
C GLY A 66 -8.37 -0.57 5.30
N ALA A 67 -9.59 -0.90 4.87
CA ALA A 67 -10.58 -1.58 5.70
C ALA A 67 -10.07 -2.97 6.16
N THR A 68 -9.45 -3.72 5.25
CA THR A 68 -8.90 -5.05 5.56
C THR A 68 -7.81 -4.97 6.63
N LEU A 69 -6.88 -4.02 6.52
CA LEU A 69 -5.80 -3.81 7.49
C LEU A 69 -6.32 -3.36 8.85
N ILE A 70 -7.33 -2.48 8.89
CA ILE A 70 -7.95 -2.05 10.15
C ILE A 70 -8.63 -3.24 10.82
N LEU A 71 -9.50 -3.96 10.10
CA LEU A 71 -10.25 -5.08 10.67
C LEU A 71 -9.31 -6.20 11.14
N THR A 72 -8.33 -6.59 10.32
CA THR A 72 -7.35 -7.61 10.72
C THR A 72 -6.43 -7.13 11.83
N GLY A 73 -6.05 -5.85 11.83
CA GLY A 73 -5.30 -5.23 12.92
C GLY A 73 -6.04 -5.33 14.25
N LEU A 74 -7.34 -5.01 14.27
CA LEU A 74 -8.18 -5.03 15.48
C LEU A 74 -8.49 -6.47 15.95
N TYR A 75 -8.86 -7.35 15.02
CA TYR A 75 -9.48 -8.63 15.36
C TYR A 75 -8.61 -9.86 15.09
N ALA A 76 -7.59 -9.77 14.22
CA ALA A 76 -6.82 -10.92 13.75
C ALA A 76 -5.33 -10.62 13.51
N ARG A 77 -4.58 -10.31 14.57
CA ARG A 77 -3.15 -9.93 14.47
C ARG A 77 -2.25 -10.87 13.65
N PRO A 78 -2.41 -12.21 13.66
CA PRO A 78 -1.61 -13.08 12.79
C PRO A 78 -1.85 -12.80 11.31
N ILE A 79 -3.09 -12.51 10.92
CA ILE A 79 -3.46 -12.12 9.55
C ILE A 79 -2.91 -10.73 9.25
N ALA A 80 -3.02 -9.78 10.18
CA ALA A 80 -2.42 -8.46 10.02
C ALA A 80 -0.91 -8.54 9.76
N LEU A 81 -0.18 -9.38 10.51
CA LEU A 81 1.25 -9.61 10.27
C LEU A 81 1.49 -10.19 8.87
N ALA A 82 0.70 -11.17 8.43
CA ALA A 82 0.83 -11.75 7.10
C ALA A 82 0.59 -10.70 6.00
N LEU A 83 -0.46 -9.88 6.12
CA LEU A 83 -0.77 -8.81 5.17
C LEU A 83 0.34 -7.76 5.09
N LEU A 84 0.96 -7.44 6.24
CA LEU A 84 2.10 -6.51 6.26
C LEU A 84 3.29 -6.99 5.41
N GLY A 85 3.47 -8.30 5.25
CA GLY A 85 4.47 -8.88 4.35
C GLY A 85 3.97 -9.09 2.92
N LEU A 86 2.71 -9.52 2.75
CA LEU A 86 2.14 -9.83 1.43
C LEU A 86 1.94 -8.59 0.56
N ILE A 87 1.49 -7.47 1.15
CA ILE A 87 1.27 -6.22 0.41
C ILE A 87 2.54 -5.75 -0.32
N PRO A 88 3.70 -5.54 0.35
CA PRO A 88 4.91 -5.13 -0.35
C PRO A 88 5.42 -6.21 -1.32
N ALA A 89 5.24 -7.49 -1.03
CA ALA A 89 5.61 -8.57 -1.96
C ALA A 89 4.81 -8.49 -3.28
N PHE A 90 3.50 -8.28 -3.20
CA PHE A 90 2.65 -8.13 -4.39
C PHE A 90 2.88 -6.82 -5.13
N TYR A 91 3.23 -5.74 -4.43
CA TYR A 91 3.72 -4.52 -5.10
C TYR A 91 4.99 -4.80 -5.91
N GLY A 92 5.96 -5.53 -5.33
CA GLY A 92 7.18 -5.92 -6.03
C GLY A 92 6.90 -6.77 -7.27
N LEU A 93 6.04 -7.80 -7.13
CA LEU A 93 5.62 -8.65 -8.24
C LEU A 93 4.89 -7.85 -9.33
N GLY A 94 3.98 -6.96 -8.93
CA GLY A 94 3.24 -6.10 -9.85
C GLY A 94 4.14 -5.15 -10.62
N LEU A 95 5.13 -4.55 -9.96
CA LEU A 95 6.13 -3.68 -10.63
C LEU A 95 6.96 -4.46 -11.65
N LEU A 96 7.35 -5.70 -11.34
CA LEU A 96 8.06 -6.55 -12.29
C LEU A 96 7.19 -6.89 -13.50
N ALA A 97 5.93 -7.28 -13.27
CA ALA A 97 4.99 -7.60 -14.35
C ALA A 97 4.72 -6.38 -15.25
N ILE A 98 4.52 -5.19 -14.66
CA ILE A 98 4.36 -3.93 -15.38
C ILE A 98 5.62 -3.63 -16.19
N HIS A 99 6.81 -3.77 -15.60
CA HIS A 99 8.08 -3.52 -16.29
C HIS A 99 8.23 -4.39 -17.54
N VAL A 100 7.93 -5.69 -17.43
CA VAL A 100 7.96 -6.62 -18.57
C VAL A 100 6.93 -6.22 -19.63
N ALA A 101 5.70 -5.89 -19.22
CA ALA A 101 4.63 -5.50 -20.13
C ALA A 101 4.89 -4.15 -20.84
N MET A 102 5.66 -3.26 -20.22
CA MET A 102 6.01 -1.95 -20.78
C MET A 102 7.19 -2.00 -21.75
N ASN A 103 7.98 -3.07 -21.77
CA ASN A 103 9.20 -3.18 -22.59
C ASN A 103 8.99 -2.87 -24.10
N PRO A 104 7.87 -3.25 -24.75
CA PRO A 104 7.64 -2.92 -26.16
C PRO A 104 7.31 -1.44 -26.43
N TYR A 105 7.03 -0.65 -25.39
CA TYR A 105 6.54 0.72 -25.50
C TYR A 105 7.63 1.74 -25.13
N PRO A 106 7.55 2.99 -25.62
CA PRO A 106 8.46 4.04 -25.21
C PRO A 106 8.47 4.24 -23.68
N PRO A 107 9.62 4.60 -23.09
CA PRO A 107 9.72 4.89 -21.66
C PRO A 107 8.69 5.93 -21.20
N SER A 108 8.13 5.71 -20.02
CA SER A 108 7.20 6.68 -19.41
C SER A 108 7.92 7.98 -19.08
N THR A 109 7.33 9.11 -19.48
CA THR A 109 7.78 10.47 -19.15
C THR A 109 7.02 11.06 -17.95
N ALA A 110 6.13 10.29 -17.32
CA ALA A 110 5.36 10.76 -16.18
C ALA A 110 6.25 11.02 -14.96
N GLN A 111 5.94 12.08 -14.20
CA GLN A 111 6.74 12.50 -13.06
C GLN A 111 6.55 11.61 -11.82
N TRP A 112 5.39 10.95 -11.72
CA TRP A 112 5.05 10.05 -10.60
C TRP A 112 5.26 10.69 -9.22
N GLY A 113 4.70 11.90 -9.00
CA GLY A 113 4.93 12.70 -7.79
C GLY A 113 4.58 11.99 -6.47
N GLY A 114 3.66 11.03 -6.51
CA GLY A 114 3.27 10.21 -5.35
C GLY A 114 4.27 9.09 -4.99
N ARG A 115 5.29 8.84 -5.82
CA ARG A 115 6.25 7.74 -5.63
C ARG A 115 6.99 7.81 -4.28
N PRO A 116 7.54 8.95 -3.82
CA PRO A 116 8.26 9.01 -2.55
C PRO A 116 7.37 8.59 -1.37
N PHE A 117 6.13 9.07 -1.33
CA PHE A 117 5.17 8.69 -0.29
C PHE A 117 4.86 7.18 -0.32
N MET A 118 4.67 6.61 -1.51
CA MET A 118 4.47 5.17 -1.68
C MET A 118 5.66 4.35 -1.17
N VAL A 119 6.89 4.77 -1.46
CA VAL A 119 8.11 4.09 -1.01
C VAL A 119 8.23 4.12 0.52
N VAL A 120 7.95 5.27 1.14
CA VAL A 120 7.92 5.39 2.61
C VAL A 120 6.86 4.46 3.20
N ASN A 121 5.65 4.48 2.65
CA ASN A 121 4.56 3.63 3.12
C ASN A 121 4.96 2.13 3.03
N LEU A 122 5.40 1.67 1.86
CA LEU A 122 5.86 0.28 1.65
C LEU A 122 7.03 -0.11 2.56
N SER A 123 7.92 0.84 2.87
CA SER A 123 9.01 0.60 3.82
C SER A 123 8.47 0.34 5.23
N LEU A 124 7.44 1.06 5.66
CA LEU A 124 6.78 0.82 6.96
C LEU A 124 6.12 -0.57 7.02
N TYR A 125 5.50 -1.03 5.92
CA TYR A 125 4.98 -2.40 5.80
C TYR A 125 6.09 -3.43 6.06
N VAL A 126 7.20 -3.34 5.32
CA VAL A 126 8.35 -4.26 5.42
C VAL A 126 8.98 -4.23 6.81
N LEU A 127 9.28 -3.04 7.34
CA LEU A 127 9.92 -2.89 8.64
C LEU A 127 9.05 -3.45 9.76
N THR A 128 7.74 -3.19 9.73
CA THR A 128 6.81 -3.72 10.73
C THR A 128 6.71 -5.24 10.64
N PHE A 129 6.65 -5.79 9.43
CA PHE A 129 6.63 -7.24 9.20
C PHE A 129 7.87 -7.92 9.76
N LEU A 130 9.07 -7.43 9.41
CA LEU A 130 10.34 -7.98 9.88
C LEU A 130 10.48 -7.85 11.41
N ALA A 131 10.13 -6.70 11.98
CA ALA A 131 10.10 -6.52 13.43
C ALA A 131 9.14 -7.52 14.12
N GLY A 132 7.97 -7.76 13.52
CA GLY A 132 7.00 -8.74 14.01
C GLY A 132 7.55 -10.16 14.00
N LEU A 133 8.23 -10.57 12.93
CA LEU A 133 8.90 -11.87 12.82
C LEU A 133 10.03 -12.02 13.84
N LEU A 134 10.87 -10.99 14.01
CA LEU A 134 11.96 -11.01 14.98
C LEU A 134 11.44 -11.14 16.41
N ALA A 135 10.40 -10.39 16.78
CA ALA A 135 9.78 -10.48 18.09
C ALA A 135 9.16 -11.86 18.36
N LEU A 136 8.58 -12.50 17.34
CA LEU A 136 8.09 -13.88 17.45
C LEU A 136 9.23 -14.88 17.66
N ARG A 137 10.33 -14.74 16.92
CA ARG A 137 11.52 -15.60 17.07
C ARG A 137 12.11 -15.51 18.48
N GLN A 138 12.31 -14.29 18.98
CA GLN A 138 12.88 -14.05 20.32
C GLN A 138 12.02 -14.62 21.47
N ARG A 139 10.69 -14.69 21.27
CA ARG A 139 9.78 -15.29 22.26
C ARG A 139 9.79 -16.81 22.23
N LYS A 140 10.08 -17.43 21.09
CA LYS A 140 10.24 -18.90 20.99
C LYS A 140 11.56 -19.37 21.60
N THR A 141 12.58 -18.52 21.64
CA THR A 141 13.92 -18.86 22.16
C THR A 141 14.08 -18.60 23.66
N LYS A 142 13.13 -17.91 24.32
CA LYS A 142 13.13 -17.76 25.77
C LYS A 142 12.37 -18.95 26.38
N PRO A 143 13.00 -19.75 27.26
CA PRO A 143 12.36 -20.90 27.92
C PRO A 143 11.18 -20.49 28.79
#